data_AF-D4J7F4-F1
#
_entry.id   AF-D4J7F4-F1
#
_cell.length_a   1.000
_cell.length_b   1.000
_cell.length_c   1.000
_cell.angle_alpha   90.00
_cell.angle_beta   90.00
_cell.angle_gamma   90.00
#
_symmetry.space_group_name_H-M   'P 1'
#
loop_
_entity.id
_entity.type
_entity.pdbx_description
1 polymer ?
#
loop_
_entity_poly.entity_id
_entity_poly.type
_entity_poly.pdbx_seq_one_letter_code
_entity_poly.pdbx_strand_id
1 'polypeptide(L)'
;MFVCMAIYFGMGGAPKQVPGMILSAFCGLAWGQFDFILINFFGSTCHMSAEMASFVAILVGTAITMYIHIKLLGATPLGFMPFIFAGVCLTFSQGGSNVAGLAFTLFVGIILAMICGLGLTYCTRKFDSAEGAK
;
A
#
# COMPACT_ATOMS: atom_id res chain seq x y z
N MET A 1 2.01 5.47 8.57
CA MET A 1 2.62 6.72 8.07
C MET A 1 4.03 6.51 7.51
N PHE A 2 4.99 6.00 8.29
CA PHE A 2 6.36 5.73 7.81
C PHE A 2 6.45 4.75 6.64
N VAL A 3 5.59 3.73 6.63
CA VAL A 3 5.49 2.76 5.52
C VAL A 3 5.24 3.47 4.17
N CYS A 4 4.34 4.46 4.13
CA CYS A 4 4.05 5.21 2.90
C CYS A 4 5.27 6.02 2.41
N MET A 5 6.05 6.60 3.33
CA MET A 5 7.28 7.32 2.97
C MET A 5 8.35 6.37 2.44
N ALA A 6 8.56 5.23 3.11
CA ALA A 6 9.54 4.24 2.67
C ALA A 6 9.20 3.73 1.26
N ILE A 7 7.93 3.46 0.98
CA ILE A 7 7.48 3.03 -0.34
C ILE A 7 7.60 4.16 -1.36
N TYR A 8 7.13 5.36 -1.03
CA TYR A 8 7.19 6.53 -1.93
C TYR A 8 8.62 6.82 -2.37
N PHE A 9 9.57 6.89 -1.42
CA PHE A 9 10.97 7.14 -1.75
C PHE A 9 11.66 5.92 -2.39
N GLY A 10 11.37 4.71 -1.92
CA GLY A 10 11.94 3.48 -2.48
C GLY A 10 11.54 3.25 -3.94
N MET A 11 10.38 3.76 -4.36
CA MET A 11 9.92 3.70 -5.75
C MET A 11 10.34 4.91 -6.60
N GLY A 12 11.06 5.89 -6.04
CA GLY A 12 11.35 7.15 -6.73
C GLY A 12 10.07 7.95 -7.08
N GLY A 13 9.09 7.92 -6.18
CA GLY A 13 7.75 8.47 -6.40
C GLY A 13 7.75 9.94 -6.79
N ALA A 14 6.90 10.28 -7.76
CA ALA A 14 6.67 11.65 -8.21
C ALA A 14 5.29 12.18 -7.76
N PRO A 15 5.13 13.50 -7.54
CA PRO A 15 3.84 14.08 -7.14
C PRO A 15 2.68 13.72 -8.07
N LYS A 16 2.94 13.64 -9.39
CA LYS A 16 1.93 13.26 -10.40
C LYS A 16 1.38 11.83 -10.22
N GLN A 17 2.09 10.96 -9.52
CA GLN A 17 1.70 9.56 -9.29
C GLN A 17 0.88 9.39 -8.02
N VAL A 18 0.84 10.40 -7.14
CA VAL A 18 0.17 10.36 -5.83
C VAL A 18 -1.31 9.94 -5.92
N PRO A 19 -2.13 10.44 -6.87
CA PRO A 19 -3.51 9.97 -6.97
C PRO A 19 -3.62 8.46 -7.21
N GLY A 20 -2.74 7.91 -8.06
CA GLY A 20 -2.66 6.47 -8.30
C GLY A 20 -2.17 5.69 -7.07
N MET A 21 -1.20 6.23 -6.34
CA MET A 21 -0.72 5.64 -5.08
C MET A 21 -1.82 5.58 -4.01
N ILE A 22 -2.64 6.64 -3.90
CA ILE A 22 -3.79 6.68 -2.99
C ILE A 22 -4.84 5.64 -3.39
N LEU A 23 -5.21 5.59 -4.67
CA LEU A 23 -6.15 4.59 -5.19
C LEU A 23 -5.64 3.16 -4.96
N SER A 24 -4.35 2.93 -5.19
CA SER A 24 -3.69 1.65 -4.95
C SER A 24 -3.70 1.27 -3.46
N ALA A 25 -3.48 2.24 -2.56
CA ALA A 25 -3.55 2.01 -1.13
C ALA A 25 -4.96 1.64 -0.66
N PHE A 26 -6.00 2.33 -1.14
CA PHE A 26 -7.40 1.97 -0.85
C PHE A 26 -7.79 0.62 -1.44
N CYS A 27 -7.31 0.30 -2.64
CA CYS A 27 -7.47 -1.03 -3.21
C CYS A 27 -6.82 -2.09 -2.31
N GLY A 28 -5.63 -1.83 -1.78
CA GLY A 28 -4.99 -2.68 -0.78
C GLY A 28 -5.83 -2.91 0.48
N LEU A 29 -6.52 -1.89 0.98
CA LEU A 29 -7.45 -2.07 2.12
C LEU A 29 -8.62 -2.98 1.76
N ALA A 30 -9.19 -2.83 0.57
CA ALA A 30 -10.27 -3.70 0.09
C ALA A 30 -9.81 -5.15 -0.06
N TRP A 31 -8.59 -5.38 -0.58
CA TRP A 31 -7.99 -6.72 -0.62
C TRP A 31 -7.73 -7.30 0.77
N GLY A 32 -7.26 -6.48 1.72
CA GLY A 32 -7.10 -6.94 3.10
C GLY A 32 -8.43 -7.40 3.70
N GLN A 33 -9.54 -6.71 3.41
CA GLN A 33 -10.87 -7.15 3.84
C GLN A 33 -11.32 -8.43 3.13
N PHE A 34 -11.02 -8.58 1.84
CA PHE A 34 -11.25 -9.82 1.12
C PHE A 34 -10.48 -11.00 1.73
N ASP A 35 -9.24 -10.80 2.16
CA ASP A 35 -8.48 -11.83 2.85
C ASP A 35 -9.14 -12.22 4.18
N PHE A 36 -9.67 -11.27 4.96
CA PHE A 36 -10.46 -11.59 6.16
C PHE A 36 -11.74 -12.38 5.86
N ILE A 37 -12.38 -12.16 4.71
CA ILE A 37 -13.51 -12.98 4.25
C ILE A 37 -13.04 -14.41 3.97
N LEU A 38 -11.91 -14.59 3.29
CA LEU A 38 -11.32 -15.90 3.05
C LEU A 38 -10.93 -16.61 4.35
N ILE A 39 -10.37 -15.89 5.33
CA ILE A 39 -10.03 -16.44 6.65
C ILE A 39 -11.28 -16.97 7.34
N ASN A 40 -12.36 -16.17 7.36
CA ASN A 40 -13.62 -16.60 7.93
C ASN A 40 -14.20 -17.81 7.19
N PHE A 41 -14.10 -17.86 5.87
CA PHE A 41 -14.54 -19.01 5.08
C PHE A 41 -13.77 -20.28 5.45
N PHE A 42 -12.43 -20.24 5.44
CA PHE A 42 -11.61 -21.41 5.77
C PHE A 42 -11.74 -21.84 7.24
N GLY A 43 -11.87 -20.88 8.16
CA GLY A 43 -12.08 -21.16 9.58
C GLY A 43 -13.45 -21.76 9.87
N SER A 44 -14.52 -21.20 9.29
CA SER A 44 -15.90 -21.63 9.58
C SER A 44 -16.37 -22.84 8.76
N THR A 45 -16.02 -22.89 7.48
CA THR A 45 -16.55 -23.89 6.53
C THR A 45 -15.62 -25.08 6.38
N CYS A 46 -14.31 -24.84 6.40
CA CYS A 46 -13.30 -25.90 6.29
C CYS A 46 -12.76 -26.37 7.66
N HIS A 47 -13.28 -25.80 8.77
CA HIS A 47 -12.90 -26.14 10.14
C HIS A 47 -11.38 -26.08 10.40
N MET A 48 -10.68 -25.18 9.71
CA MET A 48 -9.24 -24.99 9.89
C MET A 48 -8.93 -24.23 11.18
N SER A 49 -7.77 -24.47 11.79
CA SER A 49 -7.27 -23.63 12.88
C SER A 49 -7.09 -22.18 12.39
N ALA A 50 -7.11 -21.22 13.31
CA ALA A 50 -6.99 -19.80 12.96
C ALA A 50 -5.69 -19.50 12.19
N GLU A 51 -4.60 -20.16 12.57
CA GLU A 51 -3.28 -20.02 11.94
C GLU A 51 -3.29 -20.57 10.52
N MET A 52 -3.88 -21.75 10.32
CA MET A 52 -3.95 -22.38 9.00
C MET A 52 -4.91 -21.63 8.07
N ALA A 53 -6.08 -21.21 8.58
CA ALA A 53 -7.03 -20.40 7.82
C ALA A 53 -6.41 -19.07 7.36
N SER A 54 -5.64 -18.41 8.24
CA SER A 54 -4.89 -17.18 7.92
C SER A 54 -3.84 -17.41 6.84
N PHE A 55 -3.04 -18.47 6.98
CA PHE A 55 -2.01 -18.80 6.02
C PHE A 55 -2.58 -19.11 4.62
N VAL A 56 -3.60 -19.96 4.56
CA VAL A 56 -4.23 -20.35 3.28
C VAL A 56 -4.94 -19.15 2.64
N ALA A 57 -5.67 -18.36 3.43
CA ALA A 57 -6.34 -17.16 2.93
C ALA A 57 -5.36 -16.15 2.33
N ILE A 58 -4.25 -15.86 3.03
CA ILE A 58 -3.21 -14.95 2.52
C ILE A 58 -2.59 -15.51 1.23
N LEU A 59 -2.31 -16.82 1.17
CA LEU A 59 -1.69 -17.44 0.01
C LEU A 59 -2.62 -17.36 -1.22
N VAL A 60 -3.90 -17.71 -1.05
CA VAL A 60 -4.91 -17.64 -2.11
C VAL A 60 -5.20 -16.20 -2.50
N GLY A 61 -5.45 -15.34 -1.52
CA GLY A 61 -5.76 -13.93 -1.73
C GLY A 61 -4.62 -13.18 -2.41
N THR A 62 -3.38 -13.40 -1.97
CA THR A 62 -2.19 -12.82 -2.61
C THR A 62 -2.04 -13.31 -4.05
N ALA A 63 -2.23 -14.61 -4.32
CA ALA A 63 -2.15 -15.13 -5.68
C ALA A 63 -3.18 -14.49 -6.62
N ILE A 64 -4.43 -14.34 -6.18
CA ILE A 64 -5.50 -13.67 -6.92
C ILE A 64 -5.13 -12.20 -7.14
N THR A 65 -4.75 -11.50 -6.08
CA THR A 65 -4.43 -10.06 -6.12
C THR A 65 -3.27 -9.80 -7.06
N MET A 66 -2.20 -10.60 -7.00
CA MET A 66 -1.05 -10.50 -7.90
C MET A 66 -1.43 -10.75 -9.35
N TYR A 67 -2.21 -11.79 -9.63
CA TYR A 67 -2.65 -12.10 -10.99
C TYR A 67 -3.41 -10.91 -11.59
N ILE A 68 -4.37 -10.35 -10.86
CA ILE A 68 -5.17 -9.21 -11.32
C ILE A 68 -4.31 -7.96 -11.52
N HIS A 69 -3.45 -7.62 -10.56
CA HIS A 69 -2.71 -6.35 -10.63
C HIS A 69 -1.53 -6.38 -11.59
N ILE A 70 -0.93 -7.54 -11.83
CA ILE A 70 0.15 -7.68 -12.81
C ILE A 70 -0.41 -7.84 -14.23
N LYS A 71 -1.46 -8.63 -14.43
CA LYS A 71 -1.94 -8.96 -15.79
C LYS A 71 -3.02 -8.01 -16.30
N LEU A 72 -3.94 -7.56 -15.46
CA LEU A 72 -5.11 -6.78 -15.89
C LEU A 72 -4.97 -5.29 -15.59
N LEU A 73 -4.45 -4.95 -14.40
CA LEU A 73 -4.43 -3.57 -13.91
C LEU A 73 -3.05 -2.89 -13.96
N GLY A 74 -2.03 -3.56 -14.50
CA GLY A 74 -0.64 -3.07 -14.47
C GLY A 74 -0.41 -1.73 -15.17
N ALA A 75 -1.24 -1.40 -16.17
CA ALA A 75 -1.19 -0.11 -16.88
C ALA A 75 -2.18 0.94 -16.31
N THR A 76 -2.91 0.61 -15.25
CA THR A 76 -3.93 1.48 -14.65
C THR A 76 -3.39 2.21 -13.42
N PRO A 77 -4.11 3.21 -12.88
CA PRO A 77 -3.75 3.86 -11.62
C PRO A 77 -3.65 2.93 -10.41
N LEU A 78 -4.12 1.68 -10.52
CA LEU A 78 -3.98 0.61 -9.52
C LEU A 78 -2.68 -0.20 -9.70
N GLY A 79 -1.77 0.22 -10.57
CA GLY A 79 -0.50 -0.46 -10.83
C GLY A 79 0.57 -0.30 -9.74
N PHE A 80 0.34 0.51 -8.69
CA PHE A 80 1.32 0.71 -7.62
C PHE A 80 1.25 -0.42 -6.59
N MET A 81 1.69 -1.61 -7.02
CA MET A 81 1.64 -2.85 -6.25
C MET A 81 2.22 -2.74 -4.82
N PRO A 82 3.34 -2.02 -4.56
CA PRO A 82 3.83 -1.84 -3.19
C PRO A 82 2.83 -1.14 -2.25
N PHE A 83 2.04 -0.19 -2.75
CA PHE A 83 0.99 0.47 -1.96
C PHE A 83 -0.22 -0.44 -1.71
N ILE A 84 -0.55 -1.33 -2.65
CA ILE A 84 -1.58 -2.36 -2.45
C ILE A 84 -1.17 -3.29 -1.32
N PHE A 85 0.03 -3.84 -1.36
CA PHE A 85 0.53 -4.73 -0.31
C PHE A 85 0.64 -4.03 1.04
N ALA A 86 1.06 -2.76 1.06
CA ALA A 86 1.02 -1.97 2.29
C ALA A 86 -0.40 -1.86 2.87
N GLY A 87 -1.41 -1.62 2.03
CA GLY A 87 -2.82 -1.61 2.45
C GLY A 87 -3.28 -2.94 3.02
N VAL A 88 -2.94 -4.07 2.37
CA VAL A 88 -3.28 -5.42 2.85
C VAL A 88 -2.63 -5.67 4.22
N CYS A 89 -1.31 -5.51 4.34
CA CYS A 89 -0.59 -5.75 5.59
C CYS A 89 -1.06 -4.87 6.74
N LEU A 90 -1.40 -3.60 6.46
CA LEU A 90 -1.93 -2.70 7.49
C LEU A 90 -3.34 -3.10 7.94
N THR A 91 -4.18 -3.59 7.03
CA THR A 91 -5.49 -4.15 7.39
C THR A 91 -5.35 -5.34 8.33
N PHE A 92 -4.38 -6.23 8.05
CA PHE A 92 -4.01 -7.33 8.94
C PHE A 92 -3.54 -6.87 10.32
N SER A 93 -2.69 -5.83 10.37
CA SER A 93 -2.17 -5.30 11.63
C SER A 93 -3.26 -4.77 12.57
N GLN A 94 -4.46 -4.46 12.05
CA GLN A 94 -5.61 -3.99 12.81
C GLN A 94 -6.70 -5.07 13.00
N GLY A 95 -6.41 -6.32 12.63
CA GLY A 95 -7.38 -7.41 12.70
C GLY A 95 -8.65 -7.16 11.89
N GLY A 96 -8.59 -6.33 10.85
CA GLY A 96 -9.73 -6.02 9.98
C GLY A 96 -10.79 -5.05 10.55
N SER A 97 -10.63 -4.56 11.79
CA SER A 97 -11.68 -3.80 12.50
C SER A 97 -11.66 -2.28 12.29
N ASN A 98 -10.49 -1.68 12.00
CA ASN A 98 -10.30 -0.22 11.92
C ASN A 98 -9.92 0.27 10.51
N VAL A 99 -10.68 -0.14 9.49
CA VAL A 99 -10.36 0.17 8.08
C VAL A 99 -10.47 1.67 7.79
N ALA A 100 -11.42 2.38 8.38
CA ALA A 100 -11.60 3.81 8.16
C ALA A 100 -10.41 4.62 8.71
N GLY A 101 -9.92 4.28 9.91
CA GLY A 101 -8.70 4.89 10.46
C GLY A 101 -7.47 4.58 9.62
N LEU A 102 -7.35 3.35 9.11
CA LEU A 102 -6.28 2.98 8.18
C LEU A 102 -6.34 3.76 6.87
N ALA A 103 -7.53 3.92 6.29
CA ALA A 103 -7.74 4.70 5.08
C ALA A 103 -7.28 6.15 5.26
N PHE A 104 -7.67 6.79 6.36
CA PHE A 104 -7.25 8.15 6.67
C PHE A 104 -5.73 8.26 6.86
N THR A 105 -5.12 7.35 7.63
CA THR A 105 -3.68 7.39 7.90
C THR A 105 -2.83 7.06 6.68
N LEU A 106 -3.31 6.21 5.77
CA LEU A 106 -2.68 5.95 4.47
C LEU A 106 -2.75 7.18 3.58
N PHE A 107 -3.92 7.81 3.47
CA PHE A 107 -4.12 9.03 2.69
C PHE A 107 -3.16 10.14 3.16
N VAL A 108 -3.20 10.49 4.46
CA VAL A 108 -2.33 11.50 5.04
C VAL A 108 -0.85 11.12 4.89
N GLY A 109 -0.51 9.84 5.08
CA GLY A 109 0.86 9.34 4.94
C GLY A 109 1.43 9.52 3.52
N ILE A 110 0.61 9.30 2.48
CA ILE A 110 1.03 9.48 1.09
C ILE A 110 1.19 10.97 0.75
N ILE A 111 0.26 11.82 1.20
CA ILE A 111 0.36 13.27 1.00
C ILE A 111 1.62 13.83 1.67
N LEU A 112 1.89 13.41 2.91
CA LEU A 112 3.08 13.83 3.63
C LEU A 112 4.37 13.34 2.94
N ALA A 113 4.39 12.11 2.43
CA ALA A 113 5.53 11.60 1.66
C ALA A 113 5.83 12.46 0.42
N MET A 114 4.79 12.93 -0.28
CA MET A 114 4.93 13.84 -1.41
C MET A 114 5.48 15.22 -0.98
N ILE A 115 4.97 15.80 0.10
CA ILE A 115 5.49 17.07 0.64
C ILE A 115 6.97 16.94 1.00
N CYS A 116 7.35 15.85 1.68
CA CYS A 116 8.74 15.57 2.01
C CYS A 116 9.62 15.40 0.76
N GLY A 117 9.13 14.73 -0.29
CA GLY A 117 9.86 14.58 -1.55
C GLY A 117 10.06 15.90 -2.31
N LEU A 118 9.04 16.77 -2.30
CA LEU A 118 9.16 18.12 -2.85
C LEU A 118 10.17 18.97 -2.05
N GLY A 119 10.12 18.90 -0.72
CA GLY A 119 11.08 19.58 0.16
C GLY A 119 12.51 19.12 -0.08
N LEU A 120 12.73 17.81 -0.22
CA LEU A 120 14.05 17.24 -0.53
C LEU A 120 14.57 17.73 -1.88
N THR A 121 13.71 17.75 -2.92
CA THR A 121 14.07 18.26 -4.26
C THR A 121 14.39 19.75 -4.24
N TYR A 122 13.68 20.54 -3.44
CA TYR A 122 13.96 21.97 -3.28
C TYR A 122 15.30 22.21 -2.58
N CYS A 123 15.55 21.51 -1.47
CA CYS A 123 16.79 21.65 -0.71
C CYS A 123 18.01 21.22 -1.54
N THR A 124 17.96 20.06 -2.20
CA THR A 124 19.04 19.58 -3.07
C THR A 124 19.37 20.58 -4.18
N ARG A 125 18.35 21.11 -4.88
CA ARG A 125 18.59 22.15 -5.90
C ARG A 125 19.22 23.42 -5.35
N LYS A 126 18.81 23.86 -4.16
CA LYS A 126 19.32 25.08 -3.52
C LYS A 126 20.77 24.93 -3.03
N PHE A 127 21.13 23.77 -2.48
CA PHE A 127 22.46 23.53 -1.92
C PHE A 127 23.46 23.05 -2.97
N ASP A 128 23.07 22.23 -3.95
CA ASP A 128 23.96 21.87 -5.08
C ASP A 128 24.30 23.09 -5.94
N SER A 129 23.34 24.00 -6.14
CA SER A 129 23.61 25.26 -6.85
C SER A 129 24.52 26.22 -6.06
N ALA A 130 24.64 26.04 -4.73
CA ALA A 130 25.54 26.84 -3.89
C ALA A 130 26.98 26.29 -3.90
N GLU A 131 27.18 24.99 -4.17
CA GLU A 131 28.51 24.39 -4.33
C GLU A 131 29.09 24.58 -5.74
N GLY A 132 28.27 24.66 -6.79
CA GLY A 132 28.72 24.92 -8.17
C GLY A 132 29.11 26.38 -8.48
N ALA A 133 28.97 27.29 -7.52
CA ALA A 133 29.28 28.71 -7.65
C ALA A 133 30.61 29.13 -6.97
N LYS A 134 31.48 28.16 -6.66
CA LYS A 134 32.84 28.38 -6.17
C LYS A 134 33.89 28.01 -7.21
#